data_AF-A0AAU0U8U2-F1
#
_entry.id   AF-A0AAU0U8U2-F1
#
_cell.length_a   1.000
_cell.length_b   1.000
_cell.length_c   1.000
_cell.angle_alpha   90.00
_cell.angle_beta   90.00
_cell.angle_gamma   90.00
#
_symmetry.space_group_name_H-M   'P 1'
#
loop_
_entity.id
_entity.type
_entity.pdbx_description
1 polymer ?
#
loop_
_entity_poly.entity_id
_entity_poly.type
_entity_poly.pdbx_seq_one_letter_code
_entity_poly.pdbx_strand_id
1 'polypeptide(L)'
;MTLNHQATTTDILKNARQLYKAHRAATNKASKAENLDRVWEVLETIRDEGFRDYSLAEIGRRLERVGGPKTQSLRNSQGSDYREIISAYAHAVSGSTRYVAKTKSNLEQALELITDPSIRATIRIALDEAKRLKVVNDNLHAAFKALKVGTTLVPQASVDTVPALLAPIQESKSLSPRFLRALRKGIDSTRLAQQGLHVGEEGGIENEHGDKIFPPAFVFAIQALLGQNE
;
A
#
# COMPACT_ATOMS: atom_id res chain seq x y z
N MET A 1 -11.01 -19.51 -11.48
CA MET A 1 -11.57 -18.25 -12.01
C MET A 1 -11.65 -17.23 -10.87
N THR A 2 -10.52 -16.68 -10.42
CA THR A 2 -10.43 -15.79 -9.25
C THR A 2 -9.15 -14.95 -9.31
N LEU A 3 -9.08 -14.00 -10.24
CA LEU A 3 -7.99 -13.03 -10.35
C LEU A 3 -8.60 -11.68 -10.74
N ASN A 4 -9.03 -10.87 -9.77
CA ASN A 4 -9.30 -9.44 -10.02
C ASN A 4 -9.45 -8.53 -8.77
N HIS A 5 -9.18 -9.01 -7.55
CA HIS A 5 -9.49 -8.22 -6.33
C HIS A 5 -8.34 -7.41 -5.72
N GLN A 6 -7.10 -7.50 -6.25
CA GLN A 6 -5.92 -6.84 -5.62
C GLN A 6 -5.36 -5.65 -6.41
N ALA A 7 -5.61 -5.55 -7.72
CA ALA A 7 -5.30 -4.34 -8.49
C ALA A 7 -6.25 -3.19 -8.12
N THR A 8 -7.44 -3.50 -7.60
CA THR A 8 -8.48 -2.53 -7.30
C THR A 8 -8.18 -1.68 -6.07
N THR A 9 -7.80 -2.23 -4.91
CA THR A 9 -7.74 -1.45 -3.65
C THR A 9 -6.72 -0.29 -3.67
N THR A 10 -5.48 -0.55 -4.11
CA THR A 10 -4.43 0.49 -4.20
C THR A 10 -4.77 1.54 -5.25
N ASP A 11 -5.46 1.15 -6.32
CA ASP A 11 -5.87 2.03 -7.41
C ASP A 11 -7.11 2.86 -7.02
N ILE A 12 -8.05 2.28 -6.26
CA ILE A 12 -9.23 2.98 -5.74
C ILE A 12 -8.83 4.02 -4.69
N LEU A 13 -7.83 3.76 -3.83
CA LEU A 13 -7.31 4.78 -2.90
C LEU A 13 -6.62 5.92 -3.65
N LYS A 14 -5.90 5.62 -4.74
CA LYS A 14 -5.36 6.66 -5.64
C LYS A 14 -6.47 7.50 -6.25
N ASN A 15 -7.58 6.89 -6.67
CA ASN A 15 -8.74 7.59 -7.22
C ASN A 15 -9.38 8.53 -6.18
N ALA A 16 -9.60 8.08 -4.94
CA ALA A 16 -10.13 8.92 -3.87
C ALA A 16 -9.20 10.12 -3.57
N ARG A 17 -7.88 9.88 -3.57
CA ARG A 17 -6.88 10.94 -3.35
C ARG A 17 -6.79 11.92 -4.52
N GLN A 18 -6.97 11.44 -5.75
CA GLN A 18 -7.04 12.30 -6.94
C GLN A 18 -8.30 13.18 -6.91
N LEU A 19 -9.46 12.62 -6.54
CA LEU A 19 -10.70 13.38 -6.35
C LEU A 19 -10.53 14.51 -5.33
N TYR A 20 -9.93 14.21 -4.18
CA TYR A 20 -9.60 15.23 -3.18
C TYR A 20 -8.71 16.34 -3.76
N LYS A 21 -7.60 15.97 -4.44
CA LYS A 21 -6.70 16.95 -5.05
C LYS A 21 -7.39 17.80 -6.11
N ALA A 22 -8.25 17.21 -6.93
CA ALA A 22 -9.01 17.90 -7.95
C ALA A 22 -9.97 18.94 -7.35
N HIS A 23 -10.76 18.54 -6.35
CA HIS A 23 -11.68 19.45 -5.64
C HIS A 23 -10.94 20.58 -4.91
N ARG A 24 -9.78 20.26 -4.33
CA ARG A 24 -8.91 21.25 -3.67
C ARG A 24 -8.30 22.25 -4.66
N ALA A 25 -7.91 21.81 -5.85
CA ALA A 25 -7.36 22.69 -6.89
C ALA A 25 -8.44 23.53 -7.58
N ALA A 26 -9.66 23.01 -7.70
CA ALA A 26 -10.79 23.69 -8.33
C ALA A 26 -11.42 24.79 -7.47
N THR A 27 -11.10 24.86 -6.16
CA THR A 27 -11.68 25.86 -5.28
C THR A 27 -10.83 27.12 -5.14
N ASN A 28 -11.45 28.28 -5.36
CA ASN A 28 -10.81 29.59 -5.15
C ASN A 28 -11.04 30.15 -3.73
N LYS A 29 -11.79 29.46 -2.88
CA LYS A 29 -12.11 29.91 -1.51
C LYS A 29 -11.21 29.20 -0.51
N ALA A 30 -10.35 29.95 0.18
CA ALA A 30 -9.42 29.42 1.18
C ALA A 30 -10.13 28.58 2.27
N SER A 31 -11.28 29.03 2.76
CA SER A 31 -12.07 28.29 3.75
C SER A 31 -12.61 26.95 3.23
N LYS A 32 -12.92 26.84 1.94
CA LYS A 32 -13.37 25.59 1.33
C LYS A 32 -12.21 24.61 1.16
N ALA A 33 -11.03 25.10 0.75
CA ALA A 33 -9.81 24.31 0.68
C ALA A 33 -9.42 23.75 2.06
N GLU A 34 -9.42 24.59 3.09
CA GLU A 34 -9.11 24.16 4.46
C GLU A 34 -10.11 23.12 4.98
N ASN A 35 -11.40 23.27 4.66
CA ASN A 35 -12.40 22.26 5.02
C ASN A 35 -12.23 20.94 4.26
N LEU A 36 -11.76 20.96 3.00
CA LEU A 36 -11.42 19.75 2.26
C LEU A 36 -10.22 19.04 2.90
N ASP A 37 -9.22 19.81 3.36
CA ASP A 37 -8.04 19.27 4.05
C ASP A 37 -8.45 18.60 5.37
N ARG A 38 -9.31 19.25 6.17
CA ARG A 38 -9.88 18.66 7.40
C ARG A 38 -10.68 17.39 7.14
N VAL A 39 -11.47 17.36 6.06
CA VAL A 39 -12.21 16.14 5.67
C VAL A 39 -11.24 15.00 5.38
N TRP A 40 -10.19 15.27 4.61
CA TRP A 40 -9.18 14.25 4.29
C TRP A 40 -8.48 13.73 5.55
N GLU A 41 -8.06 14.63 6.45
CA GLU A 41 -7.42 14.28 7.71
C GLU A 41 -8.32 13.43 8.63
N VAL A 42 -9.61 13.78 8.73
CA VAL A 42 -10.59 12.98 9.50
C VAL A 42 -10.74 11.58 8.91
N LEU A 43 -10.77 11.44 7.59
CA LEU A 43 -10.85 10.13 6.93
C LEU A 43 -9.63 9.26 7.21
N GLU A 44 -8.42 9.85 7.16
CA GLU A 44 -7.19 9.16 7.52
C GLU A 44 -7.16 8.78 9.00
N THR A 45 -7.61 9.66 9.89
CA THR A 45 -7.70 9.40 11.33
C THR A 45 -8.64 8.21 11.63
N ILE A 46 -9.83 8.18 11.01
CA ILE A 46 -10.78 7.06 11.16
C ILE A 46 -10.12 5.74 10.73
N ARG A 47 -9.39 5.74 9.60
CA ARG A 47 -8.69 4.56 9.10
C ARG A 47 -7.58 4.12 10.05
N ASP A 48 -6.79 5.06 10.54
CA ASP A 48 -5.62 4.80 11.37
C ASP A 48 -6.02 4.30 12.78
N GLU A 49 -7.18 4.75 13.28
CA GLU A 49 -7.84 4.20 14.47
C GLU A 49 -8.49 2.81 14.24
N GLY A 50 -8.47 2.30 12.99
CA GLY A 50 -9.04 1.00 12.63
C GLY A 50 -10.56 0.99 12.50
N PHE A 51 -11.21 2.15 12.53
CA PHE A 51 -12.65 2.25 12.30
C PHE A 51 -13.00 2.14 10.80
N ARG A 52 -14.24 1.71 10.54
CA ARG A 52 -14.80 1.52 9.19
C ARG A 52 -16.12 2.27 8.97
N ASP A 53 -16.54 3.09 9.92
CA ASP A 53 -17.74 3.94 9.82
C ASP A 53 -17.36 5.29 9.23
N TYR A 54 -17.74 5.49 7.97
CA TYR A 54 -17.58 6.71 7.20
C TYR A 54 -18.93 7.35 6.89
N SER A 55 -19.92 7.15 7.77
CA SER A 55 -21.21 7.82 7.64
C SER A 55 -21.07 9.32 7.85
N LEU A 56 -21.92 10.10 7.17
CA LEU A 56 -21.89 11.57 7.28
C LEU A 56 -22.09 12.06 8.72
N ALA A 57 -22.80 11.29 9.55
CA ALA A 57 -23.00 11.61 10.96
C ALA A 57 -21.69 11.48 11.75
N GLU A 58 -20.94 10.39 11.58
CA GLU A 58 -19.69 10.18 12.29
C GLU A 58 -18.59 11.14 11.82
N ILE A 59 -18.48 11.35 10.51
CA ILE A 59 -17.52 12.30 9.93
C ILE A 59 -17.85 13.72 10.35
N GLY A 60 -19.13 14.13 10.30
CA GLY A 60 -19.58 15.43 10.76
C GLY A 60 -19.27 15.67 12.24
N ARG A 61 -19.53 14.68 13.10
CA ARG A 61 -19.20 14.72 14.54
C ARG A 61 -17.70 14.92 14.78
N ARG A 62 -16.83 14.29 13.98
CA ARG A 62 -15.37 14.45 14.09
C ARG A 62 -14.90 15.80 13.55
N LEU A 63 -15.44 16.24 12.42
CA LEU A 63 -15.14 17.55 11.84
C LEU A 63 -15.49 18.69 12.78
N GLU A 64 -16.66 18.63 13.43
CA GLU A 64 -17.08 19.66 14.39
C GLU A 64 -16.10 19.81 15.56
N ARG A 65 -15.43 18.72 16.00
CA ARG A 65 -14.40 18.81 17.05
C ARG A 65 -13.12 19.51 16.61
N VAL A 66 -12.78 19.44 15.33
CA VAL A 66 -11.57 20.05 14.75
C VAL A 66 -11.84 21.40 14.09
N GLY A 67 -13.00 22.02 14.39
CA GLY A 67 -13.40 23.31 13.82
C GLY A 67 -13.77 23.25 12.33
N GLY A 68 -14.08 22.06 11.82
CA GLY A 68 -14.50 21.82 10.44
C GLY A 68 -15.98 22.08 10.18
N PRO A 69 -16.47 21.76 8.96
CA PRO A 69 -17.86 21.99 8.60
C PRO A 69 -18.82 21.14 9.44
N LYS A 70 -19.94 21.75 9.82
CA LYS A 70 -21.02 21.06 10.55
C LYS A 70 -21.57 19.90 9.73
N THR A 71 -22.11 18.89 10.42
CA THR A 71 -22.76 17.73 9.81
C THR A 71 -23.82 18.12 8.77
N GLN A 72 -24.59 19.19 9.04
CA GLN A 72 -25.61 19.68 8.11
C GLN A 72 -25.00 20.26 6.81
N SER A 73 -23.81 20.84 6.88
CA SER A 73 -23.08 21.35 5.73
C SER A 73 -22.56 20.23 4.81
N LEU A 74 -22.44 19.00 5.31
CA LEU A 74 -22.11 17.84 4.47
C LEU A 74 -23.33 17.32 3.70
N ARG A 75 -24.54 17.52 4.25
CA ARG A 75 -25.80 17.04 3.67
C ARG A 75 -26.38 17.99 2.62
N ASN A 76 -26.04 19.27 2.69
CA ASN A 76 -26.54 20.28 1.76
C ASN A 76 -26.00 20.08 0.34
N SER A 77 -26.59 20.81 -0.63
CA SER A 77 -26.18 20.75 -2.04
C SER A 77 -24.73 21.20 -2.24
N GLN A 78 -24.26 22.17 -1.45
CA GLN A 78 -22.89 22.71 -1.50
C GLN A 78 -21.82 21.74 -0.97
N GLY A 79 -22.23 20.69 -0.25
CA GLY A 79 -21.38 19.62 0.27
C GLY A 79 -21.24 18.41 -0.65
N SER A 80 -21.61 18.53 -1.93
CA SER A 80 -21.42 17.47 -2.94
C SER A 80 -19.99 16.95 -2.96
N ASP A 81 -19.01 17.86 -2.96
CA ASP A 81 -17.59 17.55 -3.10
C ASP A 81 -17.09 16.75 -1.90
N TYR A 82 -17.54 17.12 -0.69
CA TYR A 82 -17.26 16.37 0.53
C TYR A 82 -17.84 14.96 0.45
N ARG A 83 -19.11 14.82 0.04
CA ARG A 83 -19.77 13.51 -0.06
C ARG A 83 -19.10 12.60 -1.09
N GLU A 84 -18.65 13.16 -2.21
CA GLU A 84 -17.94 12.42 -3.25
C GLU A 84 -16.60 11.87 -2.73
N ILE A 85 -15.79 12.71 -2.06
CA ILE A 85 -14.52 12.28 -1.46
C ILE A 85 -14.76 11.22 -0.39
N ILE A 86 -15.72 11.44 0.50
CA ILE A 86 -16.07 10.50 1.57
C ILE A 86 -16.50 9.15 0.99
N SER A 87 -17.36 9.16 -0.03
CA SER A 87 -17.85 7.95 -0.66
C SER A 87 -16.75 7.20 -1.40
N ALA A 88 -15.91 7.91 -2.16
CA ALA A 88 -14.78 7.33 -2.85
C ALA A 88 -13.78 6.70 -1.87
N TYR A 89 -13.47 7.40 -0.77
CA TYR A 89 -12.57 6.92 0.27
C TYR A 89 -13.13 5.69 0.98
N ALA A 90 -14.39 5.75 1.43
CA ALA A 90 -15.05 4.63 2.10
C ALA A 90 -15.07 3.38 1.20
N HIS A 91 -15.40 3.54 -0.08
CA HIS A 91 -15.34 2.44 -1.04
C HIS A 91 -13.91 1.87 -1.18
N ALA A 92 -12.90 2.75 -1.20
CA ALA A 92 -11.50 2.36 -1.31
C ALA A 92 -11.00 1.48 -0.15
N VAL A 93 -11.47 1.76 1.07
CA VAL A 93 -11.06 1.04 2.29
C VAL A 93 -12.06 -0.04 2.72
N SER A 94 -13.03 -0.36 1.85
CA SER A 94 -14.16 -1.27 2.17
C SER A 94 -14.89 -0.85 3.47
N GLY A 95 -15.01 0.45 3.69
CA GLY A 95 -15.77 1.07 4.78
C GLY A 95 -17.22 1.33 4.42
N SER A 96 -18.06 1.56 5.44
CA SER A 96 -19.49 1.83 5.26
C SER A 96 -19.76 3.33 5.27
N THR A 97 -20.49 3.82 4.27
CA THR A 97 -21.07 5.19 4.25
C THR A 97 -22.44 5.27 4.92
N ARG A 98 -23.05 4.11 5.22
CA ARG A 98 -24.24 4.01 6.07
C ARG A 98 -23.81 3.98 7.53
N TYR A 99 -24.64 4.57 8.38
CA TYR A 99 -24.46 4.46 9.82
C TYR A 99 -24.39 2.98 10.19
N VAL A 100 -23.24 2.56 10.70
CA VAL A 100 -23.10 1.24 11.29
C VAL A 100 -23.46 1.44 12.75
N ALA A 101 -24.65 0.98 13.14
CA ALA A 101 -24.99 0.91 14.55
C ALA A 101 -23.81 0.22 15.25
N LYS A 102 -23.29 0.84 16.31
CA LYS A 102 -22.33 0.18 17.20
C LYS A 102 -23.08 -0.92 17.94
N THR A 103 -23.48 -1.96 17.23
CA THR A 103 -23.78 -3.25 17.84
C THR A 103 -22.49 -3.60 18.53
N LYS A 104 -22.50 -3.61 19.87
CA LYS A 104 -21.34 -4.03 20.66
C LYS A 104 -20.82 -5.29 20.00
N SER A 105 -19.58 -5.26 19.53
CA SER A 105 -18.98 -6.45 18.93
C SER A 105 -19.16 -7.61 19.91
N ASN A 106 -19.30 -8.86 19.43
CA ASN A 106 -19.36 -10.03 20.32
C ASN A 106 -18.23 -10.01 21.37
N LEU A 107 -17.10 -9.42 20.99
CA LEU A 107 -15.95 -9.15 21.83
C LEU A 107 -16.17 -8.06 22.90
N GLU A 108 -16.85 -6.97 22.59
CA GLU A 108 -17.22 -5.94 23.57
C GLU A 108 -18.27 -6.48 24.56
N GLN A 109 -19.19 -7.30 24.08
CA GLN A 109 -20.14 -8.01 24.94
C GLN A 109 -19.40 -9.00 25.86
N ALA A 110 -18.42 -9.75 25.34
CA ALA A 110 -17.59 -10.64 26.15
C ALA A 110 -16.75 -9.88 27.19
N LEU A 111 -16.21 -8.70 26.86
CA LEU A 111 -15.49 -7.83 27.79
C LEU A 111 -16.37 -7.32 28.94
N GLU A 112 -17.68 -7.14 28.70
CA GLU A 112 -18.63 -6.73 29.74
C GLU A 112 -18.97 -7.86 30.73
N LEU A 113 -18.83 -9.12 30.31
CA LEU A 113 -18.98 -10.28 31.20
C LEU A 113 -17.83 -10.40 32.22
N ILE A 114 -16.70 -9.70 31.98
CA ILE A 114 -15.56 -9.69 32.89
C ILE A 114 -15.85 -8.76 34.05
N THR A 115 -16.14 -9.33 35.21
CA THR A 115 -16.52 -8.57 36.42
C THR A 115 -15.38 -7.70 36.93
N ASP A 116 -14.15 -8.22 36.96
CA ASP A 116 -12.98 -7.51 37.45
C ASP A 116 -12.57 -6.35 36.51
N PRO A 117 -12.58 -5.08 36.98
CA PRO A 117 -12.22 -3.92 36.18
C PRO A 117 -10.76 -3.91 35.70
N SER A 118 -9.84 -4.42 36.52
CA SER A 118 -8.40 -4.45 36.21
C SER A 118 -8.13 -5.45 35.10
N ILE A 119 -8.68 -6.66 35.20
CA ILE A 119 -8.56 -7.70 34.17
C ILE A 119 -9.17 -7.21 32.85
N ARG A 120 -10.34 -6.57 32.92
CA ARG A 120 -11.01 -5.99 31.76
C ARG A 120 -10.17 -4.91 31.08
N ALA A 121 -9.48 -4.06 31.86
CA ALA A 121 -8.60 -3.03 31.33
C ALA A 121 -7.38 -3.64 30.62
N THR A 122 -6.74 -4.65 31.21
CA THR A 122 -5.61 -5.35 30.60
C THR A 122 -5.99 -5.99 29.27
N ILE A 123 -7.15 -6.65 29.19
CA ILE A 123 -7.62 -7.29 27.95
C ILE A 123 -7.98 -6.24 26.90
N ARG A 124 -8.55 -5.09 27.29
CA ARG A 124 -8.78 -3.98 26.35
C ARG A 124 -7.49 -3.47 25.73
N ILE A 125 -6.45 -3.25 26.55
CA ILE A 125 -5.13 -2.82 26.08
C ILE A 125 -4.56 -3.85 25.09
N ALA A 126 -4.58 -5.14 25.46
CA ALA A 126 -4.09 -6.20 24.60
C ALA A 126 -4.85 -6.29 23.27
N LEU A 127 -6.17 -6.07 23.31
CA LEU A 127 -7.01 -6.09 22.13
C LEU A 127 -6.72 -4.92 21.18
N ASP A 128 -6.55 -3.72 21.73
CA ASP A 128 -6.26 -2.54 20.91
C ASP A 128 -4.88 -2.66 20.26
N GLU A 129 -3.91 -3.25 20.95
CA GLU A 129 -2.62 -3.60 20.35
C GLU A 129 -2.77 -4.65 19.24
N ALA A 130 -3.56 -5.70 19.45
CA ALA A 130 -3.82 -6.71 18.42
C ALA A 130 -4.48 -6.11 17.16
N LYS A 131 -5.42 -5.16 17.33
CA LYS A 131 -6.03 -4.43 16.20
C LYS A 131 -4.98 -3.59 15.47
N ARG A 132 -4.16 -2.84 16.19
CA ARG A 132 -3.08 -2.02 15.63
C ARG A 132 -2.09 -2.89 14.84
N LEU A 133 -1.63 -4.00 15.41
CA LEU A 133 -0.73 -4.93 14.77
C LEU A 133 -1.32 -5.54 13.50
N LYS A 134 -2.61 -5.89 13.52
CA LYS A 134 -3.31 -6.37 12.32
C LYS A 134 -3.30 -5.34 11.20
N VAL A 135 -3.57 -4.07 11.50
CA VAL A 135 -3.53 -2.99 10.50
C VAL A 135 -2.11 -2.81 9.94
N VAL A 136 -1.10 -2.79 10.80
CA VAL A 136 0.30 -2.68 10.37
C VAL A 136 0.68 -3.86 9.48
N ASN A 137 0.27 -5.07 9.84
CA ASN A 137 0.54 -6.29 9.08
C ASN A 137 -0.18 -6.26 7.72
N ASP A 138 -1.46 -5.89 7.68
CA ASP A 138 -2.22 -5.71 6.44
C ASP A 138 -1.56 -4.67 5.52
N ASN A 139 -1.10 -3.54 6.08
CA ASN A 139 -0.37 -2.51 5.35
C ASN A 139 0.96 -3.01 4.81
N LEU A 140 1.71 -3.78 5.62
CA LEU A 140 2.99 -4.35 5.22
C LEU A 140 2.80 -5.39 4.10
N HIS A 141 1.78 -6.24 4.20
CA HIS A 141 1.42 -7.16 3.13
C HIS A 141 1.00 -6.43 1.86
N ALA A 142 0.25 -5.34 1.97
CA ALA A 142 -0.11 -4.51 0.82
C ALA A 142 1.14 -3.87 0.17
N ALA A 143 2.06 -3.35 0.97
CA ALA A 143 3.32 -2.79 0.50
C ALA A 143 4.21 -3.86 -0.15
N PHE A 144 4.33 -5.03 0.48
CA PHE A 144 5.09 -6.16 -0.06
C PHE A 144 4.52 -6.66 -1.39
N LYS A 145 3.20 -6.78 -1.50
CA LYS A 145 2.54 -7.12 -2.77
C LYS A 145 2.73 -6.06 -3.85
N ALA A 146 2.84 -4.78 -3.45
CA ALA A 146 3.11 -3.68 -4.39
C ALA A 146 4.59 -3.65 -4.85
N LEU A 147 5.51 -4.20 -4.06
CA LEU A 147 6.88 -4.45 -4.49
C LEU A 147 6.88 -5.59 -5.51
N LYS A 148 6.79 -5.24 -6.79
CA LYS A 148 7.16 -6.14 -7.87
C LYS A 148 8.66 -6.44 -7.76
N VAL A 149 9.00 -7.55 -7.09
CA VAL A 149 10.32 -8.18 -7.18
C VAL A 149 10.61 -8.39 -8.67
N GLY A 150 11.57 -7.63 -9.21
CA GLY A 150 11.90 -7.64 -10.64
C GLY A 150 11.55 -6.39 -11.44
N THR A 151 11.18 -5.26 -10.83
CA THR A 151 11.07 -4.00 -11.59
C THR A 151 12.47 -3.52 -11.97
N THR A 152 12.84 -3.76 -13.22
CA THR A 152 14.00 -3.19 -13.90
C THR A 152 14.03 -1.69 -13.63
N LEU A 153 15.10 -1.21 -13.00
CA LEU A 153 15.43 0.21 -12.94
C LEU A 153 15.73 0.65 -14.38
N VAL A 154 14.70 1.02 -15.14
CA VAL A 154 14.89 1.81 -16.35
C VAL A 154 15.30 3.20 -15.87
N PRO A 155 16.52 3.67 -16.18
CA PRO A 155 16.87 5.06 -15.89
C PRO A 155 15.90 5.94 -16.65
N GLN A 156 15.16 6.80 -15.97
CA GLN A 156 14.43 7.87 -16.64
C GLN A 156 15.47 8.78 -17.30
N ALA A 157 15.70 8.57 -18.59
CA ALA A 157 16.21 9.60 -19.45
C ALA A 157 15.07 10.61 -19.64
N SER A 158 15.29 11.81 -19.11
CA SER A 158 14.53 13.02 -19.40
C SER A 158 14.28 13.14 -20.90
N VAL A 159 13.02 13.17 -21.29
CA VAL A 159 12.59 13.36 -22.68
C VAL A 159 12.57 14.86 -22.96
N ASP A 160 13.68 15.38 -23.48
CA ASP A 160 13.65 16.57 -24.33
C ASP A 160 13.69 16.10 -25.79
N THR A 161 12.61 16.43 -26.51
CA THR A 161 12.46 16.63 -27.97
C THR A 161 13.56 16.09 -28.90
N VAL A 162 13.21 15.15 -29.81
CA VAL A 162 13.16 15.27 -31.30
C VAL A 162 12.62 13.93 -31.87
N PRO A 163 11.68 13.90 -32.84
CA PRO A 163 11.26 12.66 -33.50
C PRO A 163 12.04 12.46 -34.82
N ALA A 164 12.88 11.43 -34.94
CA ALA A 164 13.29 10.91 -36.25
C ALA A 164 13.93 9.51 -36.21
N LEU A 165 13.33 8.64 -37.02
CA LEU A 165 13.93 7.57 -37.82
C LEU A 165 14.29 6.21 -37.17
N LEU A 166 13.46 5.25 -37.56
CA LEU A 166 13.69 3.81 -37.58
C LEU A 166 15.05 3.47 -38.24
N ALA A 167 15.89 2.73 -37.51
CA ALA A 167 17.01 1.97 -38.07
C ALA A 167 16.90 0.50 -37.61
N PRO A 168 17.28 -0.49 -38.44
CA PRO A 168 17.14 -1.90 -38.12
C PRO A 168 18.13 -2.29 -37.01
N ILE A 169 17.64 -3.00 -36.00
CA ILE A 169 18.43 -3.47 -34.86
C ILE A 169 19.36 -4.59 -35.38
N GLN A 170 20.64 -4.27 -35.56
CA GLN A 170 21.65 -5.31 -35.81
C GLN A 170 21.91 -6.11 -34.53
N GLU A 171 21.76 -7.42 -34.68
CA GLU A 171 22.11 -8.46 -33.71
C GLU A 171 23.62 -8.47 -33.45
N SER A 172 24.05 -7.85 -32.36
CA SER A 172 25.30 -8.21 -31.66
C SER A 172 25.21 -7.70 -30.23
N LYS A 173 24.41 -8.39 -29.41
CA LYS A 173 24.21 -8.07 -28.00
C LYS A 173 25.42 -8.53 -27.17
N SER A 174 26.58 -7.91 -27.37
CA SER A 174 27.66 -8.01 -26.41
C SER A 174 27.22 -7.28 -25.13
N LEU A 175 27.16 -8.01 -24.01
CA LEU A 175 26.76 -7.42 -22.73
C LEU A 175 27.80 -6.36 -22.32
N SER A 176 27.33 -5.16 -21.97
CA SER A 176 28.21 -4.09 -21.48
C SER A 176 29.09 -4.59 -20.32
N PRO A 177 30.37 -4.18 -20.23
CA PRO A 177 31.24 -4.54 -19.11
C PRO A 177 30.66 -4.25 -17.72
N ARG A 178 29.77 -3.24 -17.62
CA ARG A 178 29.04 -2.93 -16.38
C ARG A 178 28.04 -4.03 -15.99
N PHE A 179 27.33 -4.60 -16.96
CA PHE A 179 26.39 -5.69 -16.74
C PHE A 179 27.11 -6.99 -16.36
N LEU A 180 28.24 -7.29 -17.00
CA LEU A 180 29.06 -8.46 -16.63
C LEU A 180 29.56 -8.38 -15.19
N ARG A 181 30.02 -7.20 -14.73
CA ARG A 181 30.42 -6.98 -13.34
C ARG A 181 29.24 -7.15 -12.36
N ALA A 182 28.07 -6.65 -12.73
CA ALA A 182 26.86 -6.76 -11.90
C ALA A 182 26.43 -8.23 -11.74
N LEU A 183 26.43 -9.00 -12.83
CA LEU A 183 26.11 -10.43 -12.83
C LEU A 183 27.13 -11.22 -11.98
N ARG A 184 28.43 -11.00 -12.17
CA ARG A 184 29.49 -11.65 -11.38
C ARG A 184 29.34 -11.38 -9.88
N LYS A 185 29.01 -10.14 -9.51
CA LYS A 185 28.77 -9.77 -8.10
C LYS A 185 27.43 -10.28 -7.55
N GLY A 186 26.51 -10.69 -8.43
CA GLY A 186 25.20 -11.24 -8.08
C GLY A 186 25.26 -12.73 -7.72
N ILE A 187 26.17 -13.48 -8.35
CA ILE A 187 26.38 -14.92 -8.10
C ILE A 187 27.54 -15.22 -7.14
N ASP A 188 28.14 -14.20 -6.54
CA ASP A 188 29.26 -14.35 -5.61
C ASP A 188 28.80 -15.01 -4.31
N SER A 189 29.27 -16.24 -4.07
CA SER A 189 28.89 -17.08 -2.92
C SER A 189 29.21 -16.42 -1.58
N THR A 190 30.29 -15.63 -1.50
CA THR A 190 30.67 -14.94 -0.26
C THR A 190 29.65 -13.88 0.11
N ARG A 191 29.16 -13.16 -0.89
CA ARG A 191 28.15 -12.10 -0.70
C ARG A 191 26.77 -12.68 -0.42
N LEU A 192 26.43 -13.78 -1.07
CA LEU A 192 25.20 -14.52 -0.79
C LEU A 192 25.21 -15.01 0.68
N ALA A 193 26.32 -15.59 1.13
CA ALA A 193 26.45 -16.05 2.52
C ALA A 193 26.31 -14.91 3.55
N GLN A 194 26.86 -13.72 3.27
CA GLN A 194 26.66 -12.52 4.11
C GLN A 194 25.20 -12.05 4.21
N GLN A 195 24.30 -12.55 3.37
CA GLN A 195 22.88 -12.23 3.35
C GLN A 195 22.01 -13.44 3.76
N GLY A 196 22.61 -14.51 4.30
CA GLY A 196 21.90 -15.75 4.64
C GLY A 196 21.39 -16.50 3.41
N LEU A 197 22.04 -16.32 2.26
CA LEU A 197 21.70 -16.99 1.01
C LEU A 197 22.81 -17.98 0.64
N HIS A 198 22.43 -19.14 0.11
CA HIS A 198 23.37 -20.13 -0.40
C HIS A 198 22.93 -20.65 -1.77
N VAL A 199 23.89 -21.16 -2.54
CA VAL A 199 23.62 -21.77 -3.85
C VAL A 199 23.28 -23.24 -3.61
N GLY A 200 22.07 -23.64 -4.01
CA GLY A 200 21.62 -25.03 -3.92
C GLY A 200 22.24 -25.90 -5.02
N GLU A 201 22.16 -27.22 -4.87
CA GLU A 201 22.76 -28.21 -5.79
C GLU A 201 22.25 -28.08 -7.24
N GLU A 202 21.01 -27.62 -7.42
CA GLU A 202 20.41 -27.37 -8.74
C GLU A 202 20.84 -26.01 -9.36
N GLY A 203 21.77 -25.28 -8.74
CA GLY A 203 22.17 -23.93 -9.17
C GLY A 203 21.10 -22.85 -8.92
N GLY A 204 20.13 -23.14 -8.05
CA GLY A 204 19.21 -22.15 -7.48
C GLY A 204 19.84 -21.41 -6.30
N ILE A 205 19.19 -20.35 -5.82
CA ILE A 205 19.60 -19.65 -4.59
C ILE A 205 18.50 -19.80 -3.55
N GLU A 206 18.89 -20.27 -2.37
CA GLU A 206 18.00 -20.63 -1.28
C GLU A 206 18.35 -19.84 -0.01
N ASN A 207 17.36 -19.58 0.85
CA ASN A 207 17.58 -18.94 2.14
C ASN A 207 17.94 -19.99 3.22
N GLU A 208 18.27 -19.53 4.43
CA GLU A 208 18.55 -20.40 5.59
C GLU A 208 17.37 -21.32 6.00
N HIS A 209 16.15 -21.00 5.54
CA HIS A 209 14.93 -21.75 5.83
C HIS A 209 14.55 -22.77 4.73
N GLY A 210 15.35 -22.88 3.66
CA GLY A 210 15.11 -23.79 2.53
C GLY A 210 14.12 -23.26 1.49
N ASP A 211 13.70 -21.99 1.56
CA ASP A 211 12.88 -21.37 0.53
C ASP A 211 13.72 -21.00 -0.70
N LYS A 212 13.23 -21.39 -1.89
CA LYS A 212 13.85 -21.03 -3.18
C LYS A 212 13.58 -19.56 -3.51
N ILE A 213 14.62 -18.72 -3.41
CA ILE A 213 14.59 -17.30 -3.76
C ILE A 213 14.76 -17.11 -5.28
N PHE A 214 15.63 -17.92 -5.89
CA PHE A 214 15.82 -17.97 -7.33
C PHE A 214 15.55 -19.38 -7.87
N PRO A 215 15.00 -19.50 -9.09
CA PRO A 215 14.68 -20.80 -9.68
C PRO A 215 15.95 -21.64 -9.90
N PRO A 216 15.80 -22.98 -10.06
CA PRO A 216 16.91 -23.85 -10.43
C PRO A 216 17.57 -23.38 -11.74
N ALA A 217 18.85 -23.71 -11.89
CA ALA A 217 19.74 -23.32 -12.98
C ALA A 217 20.03 -21.81 -13.11
N PHE A 218 19.61 -20.96 -12.16
CA PHE A 218 19.86 -19.52 -12.20
C PHE A 218 21.36 -19.18 -12.22
N VAL A 219 22.14 -19.75 -11.29
CA VAL A 219 23.59 -19.51 -11.19
C VAL A 219 24.30 -20.07 -12.42
N PHE A 220 23.92 -21.27 -12.87
CA PHE A 220 24.49 -21.90 -14.07
C PHE A 220 24.22 -21.09 -15.34
N ALA A 221 23.02 -20.55 -15.50
CA ALA A 221 22.69 -19.70 -16.64
C ALA A 221 23.54 -18.42 -16.67
N ILE A 222 23.80 -17.82 -15.50
CA ILE A 222 24.67 -16.65 -15.40
C ILE A 222 26.13 -17.02 -15.66
N GLN A 223 26.62 -18.14 -15.14
CA GLN A 223 27.98 -18.63 -15.40
C GLN A 223 28.19 -18.93 -16.90
N ALA A 224 27.22 -19.56 -17.56
CA ALA A 224 27.22 -19.78 -19.00
C ALA A 224 27.25 -18.46 -19.79
N LEU A 225 26.48 -17.45 -19.36
CA LEU A 225 26.52 -16.10 -19.95
C LEU A 225 27.85 -15.36 -19.72
N LEU A 226 28.56 -15.68 -18.64
CA LEU A 226 29.88 -15.11 -18.33
C LEU A 226 31.03 -15.88 -19.01
N GLY A 227 30.75 -16.97 -19.74
CA GLY A 227 31.77 -17.82 -20.36
C GLY A 227 32.58 -18.62 -19.33
N GLN A 228 32.03 -18.82 -18.13
CA GLN A 228 32.62 -19.63 -17.06
C GLN A 228 31.99 -21.03 -17.10
N ASN A 229 32.26 -21.79 -18.16
CA ASN A 229 31.97 -23.22 -18.17
C ASN A 229 33.19 -23.95 -17.57
N GLU A 230 33.00 -24.56 -16.40
CA GLU A 230 33.68 -25.82 -16.05
C GLU A 230 32.65 -26.95 -16.11
#